data_AF-A0A0T2KRB0-F1
#
_entry.id   AF-A0A0T2KRB0-F1
#
_cell.length_a   1.000
_cell.length_b   1.000
_cell.length_c   1.000
_cell.angle_alpha   90.00
_cell.angle_beta   90.00
_cell.angle_gamma   90.00
#
_symmetry.space_group_name_H-M   'P 1'
#
loop_
_entity.id
_entity.type
_entity.pdbx_description
1 polymer ?
#
loop_
_entity_poly.entity_id
_entity_poly.type
_entity_poly.pdbx_seq_one_letter_code
_entity_poly.pdbx_strand_id
1 'polypeptide(L)'
;MTTSSVPATTGGSKTRVGVQRFGTFLSGMIMPNIPALIAWGIFTAFFIGVGFTPNADLATIVGPFIHYLLPIIIAYTGGNIVYGIRGGVVASIATMGAIAGSDLLIANINATLPADNQLGQVHMFIGAMIMAPLAAYTMKWLDSLWEGKIRAGFEMLVNMFSAGIWGFVMAVVGFYPIAWLVNGLMQILSNAVNWLVEMNLLPLTSILIEPAKVLFLNNAINHGVLTPLGIQQSAEEGSSILFLLEANPGPGLGLLLAFTFFGIGAARASAPGAALIQFVGGIHEVYFPYALMKPILILALIGGGMTGVTTNMLLGGALRAPAAPGSIIAVLAQTATGKYFAVILSVILSAAVTFLISAIILRASRKRDLAAMAATDDAFGAAITQTEAAKGKSSDALGGLRAGAATAPGGGIEPAVMTEREINNIVFACDAGMGSSAMGASVLRNKIKKAGIEGVTVVNKAIANLDASADLIITQNQLTDRARQQAPNAVHVSVDNFMNSPKYEEVVDLVREQHKDGA
;
A
#
# COMPACT_ATOMS: atom_id res chain seq x y z
N MET A 1 -18.72 -39.81 34.57
CA MET A 1 -17.61 -39.40 33.67
C MET A 1 -18.22 -39.31 32.28
N THR A 2 -18.25 -38.20 31.54
CA THR A 2 -17.51 -36.93 31.57
C THR A 2 -18.43 -35.86 30.99
N THR A 3 -18.68 -34.77 31.72
CA THR A 3 -19.33 -33.57 31.22
C THR A 3 -18.31 -32.75 30.43
N SER A 4 -18.56 -32.53 29.14
CA SER A 4 -17.76 -31.66 28.29
C SER A 4 -18.07 -30.20 28.62
N SER A 5 -17.16 -29.56 29.36
CA SER A 5 -17.16 -28.11 29.55
C SER A 5 -16.84 -27.41 28.23
N VAL A 6 -17.75 -26.57 27.76
CA VAL A 6 -17.51 -25.60 26.68
C VAL A 6 -16.36 -24.68 27.11
N PRO A 7 -15.30 -24.47 26.29
CA PRO A 7 -14.22 -23.58 26.67
C PRO A 7 -14.74 -22.14 26.66
N ALA A 8 -14.60 -21.45 27.80
CA ALA A 8 -14.93 -20.05 27.94
C ALA A 8 -14.10 -19.22 26.94
N THR A 9 -14.79 -18.51 26.05
CA THR A 9 -14.19 -17.48 25.21
C THR A 9 -13.73 -16.34 26.11
N THR A 10 -12.41 -16.18 26.24
CA THR A 10 -11.80 -15.09 27.00
C THR A 10 -12.12 -13.76 26.32
N GLY A 11 -13.13 -13.07 26.86
CA GLY A 11 -13.51 -11.72 26.45
C GLY A 11 -12.35 -10.76 26.65
N GLY A 12 -11.69 -10.36 25.55
CA GLY A 12 -10.79 -9.22 25.58
C GLY A 12 -11.57 -7.97 25.96
N SER A 13 -11.03 -7.17 26.91
CA SER A 13 -11.59 -5.88 27.31
C SER A 13 -12.08 -5.06 26.10
N LYS A 14 -13.24 -4.39 26.23
CA LYS A 14 -13.81 -3.51 25.17
C LYS A 14 -12.77 -2.52 24.61
N THR A 15 -11.83 -2.06 25.44
CA THR A 15 -10.71 -1.21 25.02
C THR A 15 -9.73 -1.91 24.08
N ARG A 16 -9.36 -3.16 24.38
CA ARG A 16 -8.51 -3.99 23.49
C ARG A 16 -9.17 -4.23 22.14
N VAL A 17 -10.48 -4.46 22.13
CA VAL A 17 -11.27 -4.64 20.89
C VAL A 17 -11.33 -3.34 20.08
N GLY A 18 -11.51 -2.19 20.74
CA GLY A 18 -11.50 -0.87 20.10
C GLY A 18 -10.16 -0.53 19.45
N VAL A 19 -9.05 -0.71 20.18
CA VAL A 19 -7.68 -0.50 19.66
C VAL A 19 -7.39 -1.43 18.47
N GLN A 20 -7.83 -2.69 18.55
CA GLN A 20 -7.68 -3.62 17.44
C GLN A 20 -8.47 -3.19 16.20
N ARG A 21 -9.74 -2.77 16.36
CA ARG A 21 -10.56 -2.28 15.24
C ARG A 21 -9.98 -1.03 14.59
N PHE A 22 -9.50 -0.08 15.39
CA PHE A 22 -8.85 1.12 14.90
C PHE A 22 -7.57 0.80 14.13
N GLY A 23 -6.71 -0.07 14.67
CA GLY A 23 -5.49 -0.51 13.98
C GLY A 23 -5.78 -1.28 12.67
N THR A 24 -6.82 -2.12 12.66
CA THR A 24 -7.27 -2.82 11.44
C THR A 24 -7.81 -1.84 10.40
N PHE A 25 -8.55 -0.82 10.82
CA PHE A 25 -9.06 0.21 9.91
C PHE A 25 -7.92 1.01 9.26
N LEU A 26 -6.97 1.50 10.05
CA LEU A 26 -5.80 2.23 9.53
C LEU A 26 -4.95 1.36 8.60
N SER A 27 -4.72 0.10 8.97
CA SER A 27 -4.02 -0.86 8.11
C SER A 27 -4.78 -1.08 6.78
N GLY A 28 -6.11 -1.16 6.84
CA GLY A 28 -6.98 -1.29 5.66
C GLY A 28 -6.96 -0.07 4.73
N MET A 29 -6.68 1.14 5.24
CA MET A 29 -6.50 2.34 4.41
C MET A 29 -5.19 2.34 3.62
N ILE A 30 -4.16 1.67 4.12
CA ILE A 30 -2.79 1.78 3.61
C ILE A 30 -2.41 0.56 2.78
N MET A 31 -2.79 -0.64 3.22
CA MET A 31 -2.38 -1.89 2.59
C MET A 31 -2.78 -2.00 1.11
N PRO A 32 -4.00 -1.62 0.68
CA PRO A 32 -4.37 -1.62 -0.74
C PRO A 32 -3.57 -0.63 -1.59
N ASN A 33 -2.95 0.37 -0.95
CA ASN A 33 -2.20 1.44 -1.61
C ASN A 33 -0.68 1.20 -1.62
N ILE A 34 -0.21 0.04 -1.15
CA ILE A 34 1.21 -0.36 -1.20
C ILE A 34 1.80 -0.27 -2.62
N PRO A 35 1.10 -0.66 -3.71
CA PRO A 35 1.66 -0.51 -5.06
C PRO A 35 2.03 0.94 -5.41
N ALA A 36 1.23 1.92 -4.98
CA ALA A 36 1.51 3.34 -5.20
C ALA A 36 2.74 3.80 -4.41
N LEU A 37 2.88 3.32 -3.16
CA LEU A 37 4.05 3.58 -2.32
C LEU A 37 5.33 2.97 -2.88
N ILE A 38 5.26 1.75 -3.43
CA ILE A 38 6.39 1.09 -4.09
C ILE A 38 6.78 1.86 -5.35
N ALA A 39 5.80 2.25 -6.19
CA ALA A 39 6.07 3.02 -7.40
C ALA A 39 6.76 4.34 -7.07
N TRP A 40 6.25 5.09 -6.08
CA TRP A 40 6.90 6.29 -5.57
C TRP A 40 8.34 6.02 -5.11
N GLY A 41 8.56 4.96 -4.33
CA GLY A 41 9.88 4.55 -3.87
C GLY A 41 10.85 4.24 -5.02
N ILE A 42 10.37 3.60 -6.10
CA ILE A 42 11.17 3.33 -7.31
C ILE A 42 11.55 4.63 -8.04
N PHE A 43 10.58 5.54 -8.25
CA PHE A 43 10.87 6.84 -8.87
C PHE A 43 11.94 7.58 -8.08
N THR A 44 11.79 7.59 -6.76
CA THR A 44 12.71 8.28 -5.86
C THR A 44 14.09 7.62 -5.88
N ALA A 45 14.17 6.28 -5.91
CA ALA A 45 15.42 5.54 -5.94
C ALA A 45 16.23 5.70 -7.23
N PHE A 46 15.57 5.81 -8.37
CA PHE A 46 16.24 5.85 -9.66
C PHE A 46 16.57 7.28 -10.08
N PHE A 47 15.60 8.21 -9.98
CA PHE A 47 15.67 9.43 -10.79
C PHE A 47 16.08 10.69 -10.04
N ILE A 48 16.04 10.72 -8.70
CA ILE A 48 16.54 11.91 -7.97
C ILE A 48 18.05 12.08 -8.16
N GLY A 49 18.60 13.23 -7.76
CA GLY A 49 20.03 13.53 -7.97
C GLY A 49 21.01 12.51 -7.37
N VAL A 50 20.63 11.85 -6.27
CA VAL A 50 21.40 10.77 -5.63
C VAL A 50 20.92 9.36 -5.99
N GLY A 51 20.00 9.24 -6.95
CA GLY A 51 19.44 7.96 -7.39
C GLY A 51 20.39 7.15 -8.27
N PHE A 52 20.00 5.91 -8.58
CA PHE A 52 20.82 4.99 -9.40
C PHE A 52 21.03 5.49 -10.84
N THR A 53 20.03 6.13 -11.43
CA THR A 53 20.07 6.69 -12.79
C THR A 53 19.42 8.08 -12.78
N PRO A 54 20.09 9.11 -12.22
CA PRO A 54 19.51 10.42 -12.01
C PRO A 54 18.94 11.01 -13.31
N ASN A 55 17.71 11.50 -13.25
CA ASN A 55 17.03 12.15 -14.36
C ASN A 55 16.15 13.28 -13.81
N ALA A 56 16.54 14.53 -14.09
CA ALA A 56 15.88 15.71 -13.53
C ALA A 56 14.40 15.79 -13.91
N ASP A 57 14.04 15.41 -15.15
CA ASP A 57 12.66 15.46 -15.64
C ASP A 57 11.78 14.44 -14.90
N LEU A 58 12.24 13.19 -14.77
CA LEU A 58 11.50 12.14 -14.06
C LEU A 58 11.49 12.36 -12.54
N ALA A 59 12.51 13.00 -11.98
CA ALA A 59 12.55 13.36 -10.56
C ALA A 59 11.41 14.31 -10.17
N THR A 60 10.91 15.14 -11.10
CA THR A 60 9.79 16.06 -10.84
C THR A 60 8.50 15.35 -10.42
N ILE A 61 8.37 14.05 -10.71
CA ILE A 61 7.20 13.23 -10.32
C ILE A 61 7.19 12.97 -8.81
N VAL A 62 8.36 12.85 -8.18
CA VAL A 62 8.52 12.37 -6.80
C VAL A 62 7.72 13.23 -5.81
N GLY A 63 7.85 14.55 -5.90
CA GLY A 63 7.20 15.52 -4.99
C GLY A 63 5.68 15.46 -5.05
N PRO A 64 5.05 15.70 -6.22
CA PRO A 64 3.60 15.61 -6.38
C PRO A 64 3.03 14.23 -6.03
N PHE A 65 3.80 13.15 -6.23
CA PHE A 65 3.38 11.80 -5.90
C PHE A 65 3.23 11.63 -4.38
N ILE A 66 4.24 11.97 -3.58
CA ILE A 66 4.13 11.88 -2.11
C ILE A 66 3.18 12.91 -1.51
N HIS A 67 3.13 14.11 -2.08
CA HIS A 67 2.39 15.21 -1.49
C HIS A 67 0.89 15.19 -1.83
N TYR A 68 0.51 14.82 -3.06
CA TYR A 68 -0.89 14.76 -3.49
C TYR A 68 -1.39 13.32 -3.63
N LEU A 69 -0.76 12.53 -4.50
CA LEU A 69 -1.32 11.24 -4.93
C LEU A 69 -1.47 10.26 -3.75
N LEU A 70 -0.44 10.11 -2.92
CA LEU A 70 -0.46 9.16 -1.81
C LEU A 70 -1.51 9.50 -0.73
N PRO A 71 -1.60 10.73 -0.18
CA PRO A 71 -2.67 11.08 0.75
C PRO A 71 -4.08 10.91 0.16
N ILE A 72 -4.27 11.32 -1.11
CA ILE A 72 -5.59 11.29 -1.76
C ILE A 72 -6.07 9.85 -1.98
N ILE A 73 -5.19 8.95 -2.43
CA ILE A 73 -5.58 7.55 -2.68
C ILE A 73 -5.84 6.81 -1.35
N ILE A 74 -5.07 7.11 -0.30
CA ILE A 74 -5.34 6.60 1.05
C ILE A 74 -6.69 7.10 1.55
N ALA A 75 -6.99 8.38 1.34
CA ALA A 75 -8.29 8.94 1.71
C ALA A 75 -9.45 8.30 0.94
N TYR A 76 -9.27 8.07 -0.37
CA TYR A 76 -10.23 7.38 -1.20
C TYR A 76 -10.51 5.98 -0.66
N THR A 77 -9.47 5.20 -0.37
CA THR A 77 -9.60 3.84 0.17
C THR A 77 -10.31 3.85 1.52
N GLY A 78 -9.93 4.74 2.44
CA GLY A 78 -10.58 4.86 3.74
C GLY A 78 -12.04 5.28 3.66
N GLY A 79 -12.35 6.24 2.80
CA GLY A 79 -13.73 6.67 2.57
C GLY A 79 -14.57 5.57 1.93
N ASN A 80 -13.97 4.78 1.04
CA ASN A 80 -14.60 3.64 0.39
C ASN A 80 -14.93 2.51 1.37
N ILE A 81 -14.04 2.24 2.34
CA ILE A 81 -14.31 1.27 3.41
C ILE A 81 -15.54 1.68 4.24
N VAL A 82 -15.78 2.98 4.44
CA VAL A 82 -16.88 3.48 5.29
C VAL A 82 -18.19 3.62 4.53
N TYR A 83 -18.16 4.15 3.30
CA TYR A 83 -19.38 4.46 2.54
C TYR A 83 -19.23 4.31 1.03
N GLY A 84 -18.49 3.28 0.60
CA GLY A 84 -18.36 2.92 -0.81
C GLY A 84 -17.73 4.04 -1.66
N ILE A 85 -17.92 3.96 -2.98
CA ILE A 85 -17.32 4.90 -3.94
C ILE A 85 -17.63 6.36 -3.58
N ARG A 86 -18.86 6.65 -3.12
CA ARG A 86 -19.25 8.01 -2.72
C ARG A 86 -18.43 8.51 -1.53
N GLY A 87 -18.29 7.69 -0.49
CA GLY A 87 -17.42 8.00 0.64
C GLY A 87 -15.98 8.25 0.20
N GLY A 88 -15.46 7.43 -0.72
CA GLY A 88 -14.12 7.60 -1.28
C GLY A 88 -13.94 8.93 -2.02
N VAL A 89 -14.85 9.29 -2.92
CA VAL A 89 -14.78 10.55 -3.68
C VAL A 89 -14.84 11.76 -2.76
N VAL A 90 -15.79 11.81 -1.83
CA VAL A 90 -15.92 12.93 -0.88
C VAL A 90 -14.68 13.03 0.02
N ALA A 91 -14.14 11.89 0.49
CA ALA A 91 -12.90 11.85 1.25
C ALA A 91 -11.69 12.40 0.48
N SER A 92 -11.57 12.08 -0.81
CA SER A 92 -10.50 12.61 -1.67
C SER A 92 -10.59 14.14 -1.82
N ILE A 93 -11.79 14.67 -2.09
CA ILE A 93 -12.02 16.13 -2.19
C ILE A 93 -11.70 16.81 -0.85
N ALA A 94 -12.16 16.22 0.24
CA ALA A 94 -11.93 16.73 1.59
C ALA A 94 -10.44 16.77 1.96
N THR A 95 -9.69 15.73 1.56
CA THR A 95 -8.24 15.63 1.77
C THR A 95 -7.47 16.64 0.94
N MET A 96 -7.91 16.94 -0.29
CA MET A 96 -7.34 18.03 -1.09
C MET A 96 -7.44 19.38 -0.37
N GLY A 97 -8.58 19.63 0.28
CA GLY A 97 -8.74 20.80 1.14
C GLY A 97 -7.70 20.86 2.26
N ALA A 98 -7.47 19.72 2.94
CA ALA A 98 -6.48 19.63 4.01
C ALA A 98 -5.03 19.86 3.52
N ILE A 99 -4.67 19.34 2.34
CA ILE A 99 -3.37 19.58 1.70
C ILE A 99 -3.20 21.08 1.44
N ALA A 100 -4.13 21.70 0.71
CA ALA A 100 -4.06 23.11 0.35
C ALA A 100 -4.04 24.03 1.59
N GLY A 101 -4.79 23.69 2.64
CA GLY A 101 -4.79 24.43 3.89
C GLY A 101 -3.44 24.36 4.61
N SER A 102 -2.82 23.17 4.61
CA SER A 102 -1.48 22.99 5.19
C SER A 102 -0.41 23.75 4.40
N ASP A 103 -0.47 23.72 3.07
CA ASP A 103 0.44 24.46 2.21
C ASP A 103 0.34 25.98 2.45
N LEU A 104 -0.88 26.51 2.62
CA LEU A 104 -1.08 27.91 2.97
C LEU A 104 -0.45 28.26 4.32
N LEU A 105 -0.64 27.42 5.34
CA LEU A 105 -0.06 27.65 6.67
C LEU A 105 1.46 27.64 6.61
N ILE A 106 2.06 26.69 5.90
CA ILE A 106 3.52 26.62 5.72
C ILE A 106 4.03 27.82 4.93
N ALA A 107 3.35 28.25 3.86
CA ALA A 107 3.72 29.44 3.11
C ALA A 107 3.71 30.71 4.00
N ASN A 108 2.71 30.84 4.87
CA ASN A 108 2.64 31.95 5.83
C ASN A 108 3.77 31.92 6.86
N ILE A 109 4.18 30.74 7.32
CA ILE A 109 5.33 30.58 8.22
C ILE A 109 6.63 30.90 7.47
N ASN A 110 6.80 30.39 6.25
CA ASN A 110 8.00 30.63 5.44
C ASN A 110 8.17 32.11 5.07
N ALA A 111 7.08 32.88 4.99
CA ALA A 111 7.14 34.32 4.79
C ALA A 111 7.79 35.07 5.98
N THR A 112 7.85 34.47 7.17
CA THR A 112 8.50 35.06 8.36
C THR A 112 9.90 34.51 8.61
N LEU A 113 10.29 33.43 7.93
CA LEU A 113 11.58 32.77 8.09
C LEU A 113 12.62 33.28 7.06
N PRO A 114 13.91 33.30 7.42
CA PRO A 114 14.99 33.51 6.47
C PRO A 114 14.94 32.52 5.29
N ALA A 115 15.41 32.95 4.11
CA ALA A 115 15.35 32.14 2.89
C ALA A 115 16.11 30.81 3.00
N ASP A 116 17.15 30.77 3.82
CA ASP A 116 17.98 29.61 4.14
C ASP A 116 17.35 28.66 5.17
N ASN A 117 16.21 29.03 5.76
CA ASN A 117 15.55 28.24 6.81
C ASN A 117 14.04 28.05 6.56
N GLN A 118 13.62 28.03 5.29
CA GLN A 118 12.23 27.74 4.94
C GLN A 118 11.86 26.29 5.24
N LEU A 119 10.66 26.09 5.77
CA LEU A 119 10.07 24.78 6.01
C LEU A 119 9.69 24.11 4.69
N GLY A 120 9.91 22.80 4.61
CA GLY A 120 9.38 21.95 3.55
C GLY A 120 7.86 21.76 3.65
N GLN A 121 7.31 21.00 2.71
CA GLN A 121 5.89 20.65 2.71
C GLN A 121 5.54 19.67 3.83
N VAL A 122 4.31 19.74 4.32
CA VAL A 122 3.74 18.72 5.22
C VAL A 122 2.81 17.82 4.40
N HIS A 123 3.19 16.56 4.26
CA HIS A 123 2.38 15.59 3.53
C HIS A 123 1.20 15.13 4.40
N MET A 124 -0.03 15.39 3.96
CA MET A 124 -1.24 15.22 4.78
C MET A 124 -1.72 13.76 4.90
N PHE A 125 -0.83 12.82 5.26
CA PHE A 125 -1.21 11.43 5.54
C PHE A 125 -2.13 11.32 6.76
N ILE A 126 -1.83 12.00 7.87
CA ILE A 126 -2.76 12.08 9.02
C ILE A 126 -4.04 12.80 8.62
N GLY A 127 -3.92 13.90 7.86
CA GLY A 127 -5.06 14.61 7.31
C GLY A 127 -6.00 13.66 6.55
N ALA A 128 -5.46 12.85 5.64
CA ALA A 128 -6.19 11.82 4.92
C ALA A 128 -6.83 10.78 5.86
N MET A 129 -6.09 10.30 6.87
CA MET A 129 -6.60 9.31 7.84
C MET A 129 -7.73 9.85 8.71
N ILE A 130 -7.77 11.15 8.98
CA ILE A 130 -8.87 11.80 9.71
C ILE A 130 -10.03 12.12 8.76
N MET A 131 -9.73 12.71 7.61
CA MET A 131 -10.74 13.16 6.65
C MET A 131 -11.51 12.01 6.03
N ALA A 132 -10.86 10.87 5.79
CA ALA A 132 -11.52 9.73 5.15
C ALA A 132 -12.74 9.21 5.92
N PRO A 133 -12.63 8.79 7.19
CA PRO A 133 -13.79 8.36 7.95
C PRO A 133 -14.76 9.50 8.23
N LEU A 134 -14.27 10.73 8.49
CA LEU A 134 -15.12 11.88 8.78
C LEU A 134 -16.01 12.25 7.59
N ALA A 135 -15.42 12.41 6.41
CA ALA A 135 -16.12 12.77 5.18
C ALA A 135 -17.10 11.67 4.76
N ALA A 136 -16.69 10.40 4.82
CA ALA A 136 -17.55 9.30 4.44
C ALA A 136 -18.71 9.06 5.42
N TYR A 137 -18.46 9.18 6.73
CA TYR A 137 -19.51 9.05 7.75
C TYR A 137 -20.53 10.19 7.68
N THR A 138 -20.06 11.43 7.52
CA THR A 138 -20.96 12.59 7.37
C THR A 138 -21.72 12.55 6.05
N MET A 139 -21.11 12.05 4.96
CA MET A 139 -21.82 11.80 3.70
C MET A 139 -22.92 10.76 3.87
N LYS A 140 -22.63 9.65 4.56
CA LYS A 140 -23.64 8.62 4.89
C LYS A 140 -24.81 9.20 5.70
N TRP A 141 -24.50 10.06 6.67
CA TRP A 141 -25.52 10.77 7.44
C TRP A 141 -26.34 11.73 6.57
N LEU A 142 -25.70 12.46 5.66
CA LEU A 142 -26.40 13.39 4.77
C LEU A 142 -27.37 12.65 3.83
N ASP A 143 -26.95 11.53 3.26
CA ASP A 143 -27.81 10.74 2.36
C ASP A 143 -29.04 10.17 3.08
N SER A 144 -28.88 9.73 4.34
CA SER A 144 -29.99 9.16 5.11
C SER A 144 -31.13 10.15 5.40
N LEU A 145 -30.87 11.47 5.31
CA LEU A 145 -31.91 12.49 5.48
C LEU A 145 -32.97 12.48 4.35
N TRP A 146 -32.61 11.97 3.16
CA TRP A 146 -33.44 12.03 1.96
C TRP A 146 -33.71 10.63 1.34
N GLU A 147 -33.23 9.56 2.00
CA GLU A 147 -33.55 8.17 1.62
C GLU A 147 -35.06 7.96 1.50
N GLY A 148 -35.48 7.36 0.39
CA GLY A 148 -36.90 7.10 0.09
C GLY A 148 -37.76 8.33 -0.22
N LYS A 149 -37.19 9.54 -0.19
CA LYS A 149 -37.91 10.80 -0.51
C LYS A 149 -37.66 11.29 -1.94
N ILE A 150 -36.66 10.74 -2.62
CA ILE A 150 -36.28 11.15 -3.98
C ILE A 150 -37.13 10.38 -4.99
N ARG A 151 -37.65 11.09 -5.99
CA ARG A 151 -38.40 10.46 -7.08
C ARG A 151 -37.48 9.57 -7.92
N ALA A 152 -37.98 8.40 -8.30
CA ALA A 152 -37.28 7.49 -9.21
C ALA A 152 -36.83 8.24 -10.48
N GLY A 153 -35.57 8.01 -10.89
CA GLY A 153 -34.92 8.70 -12.02
C GLY A 153 -34.14 9.98 -11.64
N PHE A 154 -34.45 10.63 -10.52
CA PHE A 154 -33.67 11.78 -10.01
C PHE A 154 -32.58 11.38 -9.00
N GLU A 155 -32.61 10.15 -8.49
CA GLU A 155 -31.67 9.66 -7.48
C GLU A 155 -30.21 9.83 -7.87
N MET A 156 -29.83 9.47 -9.10
CA MET A 156 -28.46 9.62 -9.56
C MET A 156 -28.02 11.08 -9.59
N LEU A 157 -28.90 11.99 -10.02
CA LEU A 157 -28.60 13.42 -10.07
C LEU A 157 -28.43 13.98 -8.66
N VAL A 158 -29.39 13.70 -7.77
CA VAL A 158 -29.31 14.14 -6.37
C VAL A 158 -28.07 13.57 -5.70
N ASN A 159 -27.73 12.31 -5.95
CA ASN A 159 -26.57 11.64 -5.36
C ASN A 159 -25.24 12.24 -5.82
N MET A 160 -25.11 12.60 -7.10
CA MET A 160 -23.89 13.23 -7.62
C MET A 160 -23.75 14.68 -7.14
N PHE A 161 -24.83 15.47 -7.18
CA PHE A 161 -24.81 16.86 -6.72
C PHE A 161 -24.62 16.96 -5.20
N SER A 162 -25.28 16.11 -4.40
CA SER A 162 -25.11 16.13 -2.95
C SER A 162 -23.69 15.73 -2.54
N ALA A 163 -23.10 14.72 -3.20
CA ALA A 163 -21.71 14.34 -2.97
C ALA A 163 -20.73 15.45 -3.38
N GLY A 164 -20.99 16.15 -4.48
CA GLY A 164 -20.18 17.30 -4.91
C GLY A 164 -20.25 18.48 -3.93
N ILE A 165 -21.46 18.89 -3.55
CA ILE A 165 -21.68 19.99 -2.60
C ILE A 165 -21.11 19.64 -1.22
N TRP A 166 -21.35 18.42 -0.74
CA TRP A 166 -20.81 17.97 0.54
C TRP A 166 -19.28 17.81 0.48
N GLY A 167 -18.74 17.33 -0.64
CA GLY A 167 -17.31 17.34 -0.91
C GLY A 167 -16.70 18.73 -0.81
N PHE A 168 -17.35 19.75 -1.38
CA PHE A 168 -16.94 21.16 -1.23
C PHE A 168 -16.93 21.60 0.25
N VAL A 169 -18.00 21.32 1.00
CA VAL A 169 -18.06 21.64 2.44
C VAL A 169 -16.93 20.95 3.20
N MET A 170 -16.72 19.66 2.94
CA MET A 170 -15.67 18.87 3.58
C MET A 170 -14.26 19.29 3.16
N ALA A 171 -14.06 19.85 1.96
CA ALA A 171 -12.80 20.48 1.57
C ALA A 171 -12.54 21.76 2.39
N VAL A 172 -13.55 22.59 2.63
CA VAL A 172 -13.41 23.77 3.52
C VAL A 172 -13.08 23.32 4.96
N VAL A 173 -13.70 22.25 5.45
CA VAL A 173 -13.38 21.64 6.74
C VAL A 173 -11.95 21.09 6.78
N GLY A 174 -11.51 20.45 5.70
CA GLY A 174 -10.11 20.03 5.53
C GLY A 174 -9.16 21.22 5.61
N PHE A 175 -9.48 22.28 4.87
CA PHE A 175 -8.64 23.47 4.69
C PHE A 175 -8.41 24.26 5.97
N TYR A 176 -9.47 24.53 6.75
CA TYR A 176 -9.34 25.36 7.94
C TYR A 176 -9.15 24.51 9.22
N PRO A 177 -10.18 23.82 9.76
CA PRO A 177 -10.05 23.05 11.00
C PRO A 177 -8.91 22.04 11.01
N ILE A 178 -8.76 21.25 9.94
CA ILE A 178 -7.91 20.06 9.97
C ILE A 178 -6.46 20.42 9.70
N ALA A 179 -6.20 21.33 8.75
CA ALA A 179 -4.86 21.89 8.58
C ALA A 179 -4.37 22.56 9.87
N TRP A 180 -5.22 23.35 10.53
CA TRP A 180 -4.89 23.98 11.82
C TRP A 180 -4.64 22.94 12.93
N LEU A 181 -5.51 21.93 13.04
CA LEU A 181 -5.38 20.87 14.04
C LEU A 181 -4.06 20.10 13.88
N VAL A 182 -3.74 19.68 12.65
CA VAL A 182 -2.51 18.92 12.38
C VAL A 182 -1.30 19.79 12.68
N ASN A 183 -1.24 21.04 12.20
CA ASN A 183 -0.13 21.94 12.48
C ASN A 183 -0.01 22.32 13.97
N GLY A 184 -1.13 22.44 14.70
CA GLY A 184 -1.13 22.66 16.15
C GLY A 184 -0.56 21.46 16.91
N LEU A 185 -0.92 20.23 16.51
CA LEU A 185 -0.30 19.00 17.00
C LEU A 185 1.21 18.99 16.76
N MET A 186 1.67 19.51 15.62
CA MET A 186 3.10 19.64 15.32
C MET A 186 3.82 20.55 16.28
N GLN A 187 3.24 21.71 16.61
CA GLN A 187 3.82 22.63 17.59
C GLN A 187 3.91 22.02 18.98
N ILE A 188 2.88 21.26 19.41
CA ILE A 188 2.91 20.56 20.70
C ILE A 188 4.03 19.51 20.72
N LEU A 189 4.17 18.71 19.65
CA LEU A 189 5.24 17.72 19.54
C LEU A 189 6.62 18.37 19.54
N SER A 190 6.78 19.46 18.78
CA SER A 190 8.00 20.28 18.75
C SER A 190 8.38 20.76 20.16
N ASN A 191 7.45 21.37 20.89
CA ASN A 191 7.68 21.84 22.27
C ASN A 191 8.03 20.70 23.23
N ALA A 192 7.38 19.53 23.08
CA ALA A 192 7.68 18.37 23.91
C ALA A 192 9.08 17.80 23.64
N VAL A 193 9.54 17.81 22.39
CA VAL A 193 10.91 17.42 22.03
C VAL A 193 11.91 18.44 22.59
N ASN A 194 11.66 19.75 22.45
CA ASN A 194 12.49 20.81 23.06
C ASN A 194 12.67 20.60 24.56
N TRP A 195 11.56 20.39 25.28
CA TRP A 195 11.59 20.14 26.72
C TRP A 195 12.42 18.90 27.11
N LEU A 196 12.31 17.81 26.34
CA LEU A 196 13.13 16.60 26.59
C LEU A 196 14.62 16.83 26.35
N VAL A 197 14.96 17.67 25.35
CA VAL A 197 16.35 18.06 25.08
C VAL A 197 16.90 18.91 26.22
N GLU A 198 16.15 19.91 26.69
CA GLU A 198 16.53 20.76 27.83
C GLU A 198 16.75 19.95 29.13
N MET A 199 15.93 18.93 29.35
CA MET A 199 16.03 18.04 30.52
C MET A 199 17.12 16.96 30.39
N ASN A 200 17.92 16.96 29.31
CA ASN A 200 18.92 15.92 29.00
C ASN A 200 18.35 14.49 28.90
N LEU A 201 17.07 14.35 28.56
CA LEU A 201 16.37 13.07 28.41
C LEU A 201 16.35 12.60 26.95
N LEU A 202 17.49 12.73 26.27
CA LEU A 202 17.61 12.51 24.82
C LEU A 202 17.04 11.17 24.35
N PRO A 203 17.30 10.00 25.00
CA PRO A 203 16.74 8.74 24.55
C PRO A 203 15.20 8.74 24.52
N LEU A 204 14.54 9.45 25.43
CA LEU A 204 13.07 9.48 25.48
C LEU A 204 12.45 10.25 24.32
N THR A 205 13.22 11.09 23.62
CA THR A 205 12.73 11.80 22.43
C THR A 205 12.25 10.82 21.35
N SER A 206 12.81 9.61 21.26
CA SER A 206 12.38 8.57 20.32
C SER A 206 10.92 8.14 20.51
N ILE A 207 10.33 8.30 21.70
CA ILE A 207 8.91 8.03 21.96
C ILE A 207 8.02 8.99 21.15
N LEU A 208 8.49 10.21 20.88
CA LEU A 208 7.78 11.22 20.10
C LEU A 208 8.20 11.19 18.63
N ILE A 209 9.51 11.12 18.38
CA ILE A 209 10.10 11.24 17.04
C ILE A 209 9.71 10.06 16.15
N GLU A 210 9.79 8.82 16.64
CA GLU A 210 9.55 7.65 15.78
C GLU A 210 8.09 7.52 15.31
N PRO A 211 7.07 7.70 16.18
CA PRO A 211 5.69 7.77 15.71
C PRO A 211 5.44 8.95 14.77
N ALA A 212 6.01 10.13 15.07
CA ALA A 212 5.85 11.30 14.22
C ALA A 212 6.43 11.06 12.83
N LYS A 213 7.63 10.49 12.72
CA LYS A 213 8.23 10.10 11.44
C LYS A 213 7.31 9.21 10.62
N VAL A 214 6.86 8.10 11.20
CA VAL A 214 5.98 7.14 10.50
C VAL A 214 4.67 7.77 10.05
N LEU A 215 4.20 8.81 10.74
CA LEU A 215 3.01 9.57 10.37
C LEU A 215 3.30 10.77 9.45
N PHE A 216 4.52 10.86 8.88
CA PHE A 216 4.99 11.93 8.00
C PHE A 216 4.97 13.32 8.65
N LEU A 217 5.20 13.34 9.97
CA LEU A 217 5.31 14.53 10.80
C LEU A 217 6.78 14.90 11.11
N ASN A 218 7.74 14.30 10.41
CA ASN A 218 9.16 14.51 10.66
C ASN A 218 9.64 15.93 10.29
N ASN A 219 9.13 16.52 9.20
CA ASN A 219 9.61 17.81 8.72
C ASN A 219 9.53 18.93 9.76
N ALA A 220 8.47 18.98 10.59
CA ALA A 220 8.39 20.02 11.62
C ALA A 220 9.24 19.72 12.85
N ILE A 221 9.52 18.45 13.17
CA ILE A 221 10.47 18.13 14.25
C ILE A 221 11.89 18.47 13.79
N ASN A 222 12.24 18.09 12.56
CA ASN A 222 13.57 18.34 12.01
C ASN A 222 13.84 19.84 11.86
N HIS A 223 13.01 20.55 11.09
CA HIS A 223 13.24 21.96 10.77
C HIS A 223 12.77 22.91 11.86
N GLY A 224 11.75 22.53 12.64
CA GLY A 224 11.21 23.39 13.69
C GLY A 224 11.99 23.33 15.01
N VAL A 225 12.75 22.26 15.26
CA VAL A 225 13.44 22.03 16.55
C VAL A 225 14.87 21.57 16.37
N LEU A 226 15.06 20.37 15.80
CA LEU A 226 16.34 19.68 15.88
C LEU A 226 17.44 20.38 15.09
N THR A 227 17.11 20.89 13.90
CA THR A 227 18.05 21.58 13.03
C THR A 227 18.48 22.94 13.61
N PRO A 228 17.57 23.86 14.02
CA PRO A 228 17.97 25.11 14.66
C PRO A 228 18.82 24.92 15.92
N LEU A 229 18.37 24.06 16.85
CA LEU A 229 19.14 23.76 18.07
C LEU A 229 20.49 23.09 17.75
N GLY A 230 20.50 22.17 16.78
CA GLY A 230 21.71 21.48 16.36
C GLY A 230 22.71 22.43 15.70
N ILE A 231 22.26 23.41 14.91
CA ILE A 231 23.11 24.45 14.30
C ILE A 231 23.70 25.32 15.40
N GLN A 232 22.89 25.76 16.36
CA GLN A 232 23.37 26.56 17.49
C GLN A 232 24.42 25.79 18.31
N GLN A 233 24.13 24.55 18.69
CA GLN A 233 25.09 23.71 19.42
C GLN A 233 26.35 23.44 18.60
N SER A 234 26.22 23.18 17.30
CA SER A 234 27.37 22.90 16.44
C SER A 234 28.23 24.14 16.16
N ALA A 235 27.69 25.35 16.27
CA ALA A 235 28.47 26.58 16.19
C ALA A 235 29.40 26.74 17.40
N GLU A 236 28.98 26.26 18.58
CA GLU A 236 29.74 26.33 19.83
C GLU A 236 30.68 25.12 20.01
N GLU A 237 30.18 23.91 19.78
CA GLU A 237 30.87 22.64 20.06
C GLU A 237 31.48 21.97 18.81
N GLY A 238 31.28 22.55 17.62
CA GLY A 238 31.73 22.00 16.33
C GLY A 238 30.95 20.78 15.84
N SER A 239 29.98 20.28 16.62
CA SER A 239 29.10 19.17 16.26
C SER A 239 27.87 19.11 17.17
N SER A 240 26.80 18.45 16.75
CA SER A 240 25.61 18.21 17.57
C SER A 240 25.08 16.78 17.43
N ILE A 241 24.67 16.20 18.56
CA ILE A 241 23.95 14.92 18.61
C ILE A 241 22.53 15.06 18.04
N LEU A 242 21.94 16.25 18.07
CA LEU A 242 20.56 16.50 17.64
C LEU A 242 20.35 16.18 16.17
N PHE A 243 21.38 16.32 15.34
CA PHE A 243 21.35 15.92 13.93
C PHE A 243 21.18 14.39 13.74
N LEU A 244 21.49 13.56 14.74
CA LEU A 244 21.34 12.10 14.67
C LEU A 244 19.96 11.60 15.11
N LEU A 245 19.19 12.40 15.85
CA LEU A 245 17.92 11.98 16.44
C LEU A 245 16.91 11.54 15.37
N GLU A 246 16.92 12.19 14.21
CA GLU A 246 16.10 11.79 13.05
C GLU A 246 16.90 11.09 11.96
N ALA A 247 18.17 11.46 11.78
CA ALA A 247 18.95 11.01 10.63
C ALA A 247 19.39 9.54 10.72
N ASN A 248 19.47 8.97 11.93
CA ASN A 248 19.92 7.60 12.16
C ASN A 248 19.11 6.59 11.31
N PRO A 249 19.76 5.89 10.36
CA PRO A 249 19.08 4.97 9.45
C PRO A 249 18.79 3.59 10.05
N GLY A 250 19.37 3.30 11.22
CA GLY A 250 19.29 1.99 11.85
C GLY A 250 17.88 1.50 12.13
N PRO A 251 16.97 2.30 12.74
CA PRO A 251 15.62 1.84 13.02
C PRO A 251 14.85 1.37 11.77
N GLY A 252 14.84 2.19 10.71
CA GLY A 252 14.20 1.83 9.44
C GLY A 252 14.82 0.58 8.81
N LEU A 253 16.15 0.49 8.80
CA LEU A 253 16.86 -0.66 8.23
C LEU A 253 16.48 -1.95 8.97
N GLY A 254 16.47 -1.91 10.31
CA GLY A 254 16.10 -3.07 11.13
C GLY A 254 14.68 -3.55 10.86
N LEU A 255 13.73 -2.63 10.68
CA LEU A 255 12.34 -2.95 10.32
C LEU A 255 12.27 -3.64 8.95
N LEU A 256 12.93 -3.08 7.93
CA LEU A 256 12.89 -3.61 6.57
C LEU A 256 13.60 -4.96 6.44
N LEU A 257 14.70 -5.16 7.18
CA LEU A 257 15.33 -6.48 7.30
C LEU A 257 14.37 -7.49 7.97
N ALA A 258 13.61 -7.08 8.98
CA ALA A 258 12.64 -7.97 9.61
C ALA A 258 11.53 -8.38 8.62
N PHE A 259 11.05 -7.48 7.76
CA PHE A 259 10.12 -7.81 6.70
C PHE A 259 10.73 -8.69 5.60
N THR A 260 12.01 -8.51 5.28
CA THR A 260 12.74 -9.34 4.31
C THR A 260 12.74 -10.82 4.72
N PHE A 261 13.01 -11.09 6.01
CA PHE A 261 13.11 -12.46 6.53
C PHE A 261 11.78 -13.03 7.03
N PHE A 262 10.93 -12.21 7.66
CA PHE A 262 9.72 -12.66 8.37
C PHE A 262 8.40 -12.07 7.86
N GLY A 263 8.46 -11.16 6.89
CA GLY A 263 7.26 -10.61 6.24
C GLY A 263 6.50 -11.66 5.42
N ILE A 264 5.36 -11.25 4.89
CA ILE A 264 4.51 -12.08 4.02
C ILE A 264 4.08 -11.30 2.78
N GLY A 265 3.80 -12.02 1.69
CA GLY A 265 3.26 -11.44 0.44
C GLY A 265 4.14 -10.34 -0.17
N ALA A 266 3.48 -9.32 -0.71
CA ALA A 266 4.12 -8.18 -1.38
C ALA A 266 5.09 -7.40 -0.47
N ALA A 267 4.79 -7.29 0.83
CA ALA A 267 5.67 -6.61 1.77
C ALA A 267 7.01 -7.33 1.93
N ARG A 268 7.03 -8.67 1.94
CA ARG A 268 8.30 -9.42 1.96
C ARG A 268 9.10 -9.22 0.68
N ALA A 269 8.44 -9.25 -0.47
CA ALA A 269 9.09 -9.15 -1.78
C ALA A 269 9.73 -7.76 -2.01
N SER A 270 9.08 -6.70 -1.52
CA SER A 270 9.53 -5.31 -1.70
C SER A 270 10.54 -4.82 -0.65
N ALA A 271 10.57 -5.42 0.54
CA ALA A 271 11.38 -4.95 1.66
C ALA A 271 12.90 -4.86 1.39
N PRO A 272 13.55 -5.78 0.65
CA PRO A 272 14.98 -5.66 0.35
C PRO A 272 15.31 -4.42 -0.51
N GLY A 273 14.47 -4.15 -1.51
CA GLY A 273 14.61 -2.96 -2.35
C GLY A 273 14.41 -1.69 -1.52
N ALA A 274 13.34 -1.66 -0.72
CA ALA A 274 13.09 -0.58 0.23
C ALA A 274 14.28 -0.34 1.18
N ALA A 275 14.93 -1.40 1.67
CA ALA A 275 16.06 -1.29 2.60
C ALA A 275 17.25 -0.60 1.95
N LEU A 276 17.54 -0.92 0.69
CA LEU A 276 18.61 -0.28 -0.07
C LEU A 276 18.31 1.20 -0.33
N ILE A 277 17.08 1.50 -0.77
CA ILE A 277 16.62 2.85 -1.09
C ILE A 277 16.68 3.75 0.16
N GLN A 278 16.21 3.22 1.30
CA GLN A 278 16.28 3.93 2.55
C GLN A 278 17.73 4.11 3.00
N PHE A 279 18.45 3.00 3.24
CA PHE A 279 19.75 3.01 3.93
C PHE A 279 20.85 3.69 3.13
N VAL A 280 20.84 3.55 1.80
CA VAL A 280 21.84 4.17 0.92
C VAL A 280 21.30 5.47 0.37
N GLY A 281 20.11 5.43 -0.24
CA GLY A 281 19.50 6.56 -0.95
C GLY A 281 19.02 7.70 -0.05
N GLY A 282 18.83 7.47 1.26
CA GLY A 282 18.43 8.53 2.18
C GLY A 282 16.97 8.93 2.11
N ILE A 283 16.12 7.99 1.72
CA ILE A 283 14.68 8.23 1.62
C ILE A 283 14.03 7.44 2.75
N HIS A 284 13.96 8.06 3.93
CA HIS A 284 13.48 7.37 5.11
C HIS A 284 11.96 7.07 5.08
N GLU A 285 11.19 7.71 4.19
CA GLU A 285 9.74 7.52 4.11
C GLU A 285 9.37 6.17 3.48
N VAL A 286 10.30 5.56 2.73
CA VAL A 286 10.07 4.27 2.06
C VAL A 286 9.79 3.14 3.07
N TYR A 287 10.24 3.25 4.33
CA TYR A 287 9.91 2.27 5.37
C TYR A 287 8.60 2.57 6.11
N PHE A 288 8.09 3.80 6.08
CA PHE A 288 6.92 4.20 6.89
C PHE A 288 5.69 3.33 6.62
N PRO A 289 5.37 2.95 5.37
CA PRO A 289 4.27 2.04 5.10
C PRO A 289 4.36 0.71 5.84
N TYR A 290 5.56 0.14 5.97
CA TYR A 290 5.79 -1.13 6.66
C TYR A 290 5.47 -1.02 8.15
N ALA A 291 5.78 0.12 8.77
CA ALA A 291 5.41 0.41 10.15
C ALA A 291 3.89 0.62 10.30
N LEU A 292 3.26 1.32 9.36
CA LEU A 292 1.83 1.59 9.39
C LEU A 292 0.96 0.36 9.09
N MET A 293 1.46 -0.61 8.31
CA MET A 293 0.78 -1.89 8.09
C MET A 293 0.45 -2.60 9.41
N LYS A 294 1.32 -2.43 10.41
CA LYS A 294 1.18 -2.99 11.76
C LYS A 294 1.63 -1.96 12.78
N PRO A 295 0.75 -1.05 13.25
CA PRO A 295 1.16 0.07 14.10
C PRO A 295 1.92 -0.33 15.39
N ILE A 296 1.76 -1.56 15.88
CA ILE A 296 2.56 -2.09 16.98
C ILE A 296 4.08 -2.15 16.68
N LEU A 297 4.48 -2.19 15.41
CA LEU A 297 5.88 -2.11 14.97
C LEU A 297 6.52 -0.74 15.26
N ILE A 298 5.72 0.30 15.53
CA ILE A 298 6.24 1.59 16.01
C ILE A 298 6.98 1.41 17.34
N LEU A 299 6.59 0.43 18.19
CA LEU A 299 7.34 0.11 19.40
C LEU A 299 8.76 -0.40 19.10
N ALA A 300 8.92 -1.13 17.99
CA ALA A 300 10.24 -1.59 17.55
C ALA A 300 11.11 -0.40 17.11
N LEU A 301 10.52 0.54 16.36
CA LEU A 301 11.20 1.77 15.93
C LEU A 301 11.61 2.62 17.14
N ILE A 302 10.71 2.81 18.12
CA ILE A 302 11.03 3.50 19.38
C ILE A 302 12.21 2.81 20.06
N GLY A 303 12.17 1.48 20.25
CA GLY A 303 13.26 0.74 20.89
C GLY A 303 14.60 0.89 20.15
N GLY A 304 14.59 0.84 18.82
CA GLY A 304 15.77 1.09 18.00
C GLY A 304 16.29 2.52 18.13
N GLY A 305 15.40 3.51 17.99
CA GLY A 305 15.73 4.93 18.13
C GLY A 305 16.34 5.24 19.48
N MET A 306 15.71 4.79 20.57
CA MET A 306 16.21 4.94 21.94
C MET A 306 17.61 4.36 22.08
N THR A 307 17.85 3.18 21.50
CA THR A 307 19.15 2.49 21.54
C THR A 307 20.22 3.31 20.82
N GLY A 308 19.92 3.82 19.63
CA GLY A 308 20.84 4.66 18.86
C GLY A 308 21.18 5.97 19.56
N VAL A 309 20.15 6.68 20.04
CA VAL A 309 20.33 7.93 20.79
C VAL A 309 21.15 7.68 22.06
N THR A 310 20.85 6.63 22.82
CA THR A 310 21.62 6.27 24.02
C THR A 310 23.08 5.94 23.70
N THR A 311 23.32 5.19 22.62
CA THR A 311 24.69 4.84 22.19
C THR A 311 25.50 6.09 21.85
N ASN A 312 24.91 7.02 21.10
CA ASN A 312 25.56 8.28 20.76
C ASN A 312 25.75 9.18 21.99
N MET A 313 24.79 9.22 22.91
CA MET A 313 24.89 9.99 24.14
C MET A 313 26.03 9.48 25.04
N LEU A 314 26.17 8.16 25.20
CA LEU A 314 27.19 7.55 26.05
C LEU A 314 28.60 7.59 25.43
N LEU A 315 28.71 7.45 24.11
CA LEU A 315 29.99 7.37 23.40
C LEU A 315 30.39 8.68 22.69
N GLY A 316 29.59 9.74 22.86
CA GLY A 316 29.86 11.05 22.29
C GLY A 316 29.69 11.14 20.77
N GLY A 317 28.77 10.38 20.17
CA GLY A 317 28.46 10.43 18.74
C GLY A 317 27.70 11.71 18.34
N ALA A 318 28.13 12.36 17.25
CA ALA A 318 27.54 13.62 16.75
C ALA A 318 27.92 13.90 15.29
N LEU A 319 27.14 14.77 14.63
CA LEU A 319 27.40 15.26 13.27
C LEU A 319 27.79 16.74 13.29
N ARG A 320 28.50 17.20 12.26
CA ARG A 320 28.90 18.61 12.07
C ARG A 320 27.78 19.48 11.48
N ALA A 321 26.83 18.85 10.80
CA ALA A 321 25.74 19.50 10.10
C ALA A 321 24.58 18.50 9.92
N PRO A 322 23.38 18.97 9.56
CA PRO A 322 22.27 18.10 9.20
C PRO A 322 22.66 17.12 8.09
N ALA A 323 22.19 15.88 8.20
CA ALA A 323 22.37 14.83 7.21
C ALA A 323 21.02 14.38 6.66
N ALA A 324 21.00 13.97 5.38
CA ALA A 324 19.82 13.41 4.74
C ALA A 324 19.32 12.20 5.57
N PRO A 325 18.08 12.24 6.10
CA PRO A 325 17.62 11.20 6.99
C PRO A 325 17.57 9.82 6.34
N GLY A 326 18.00 8.79 7.06
CA GLY A 326 17.98 7.43 6.53
C GLY A 326 19.17 7.05 5.66
N SER A 327 20.04 7.98 5.23
CA SER A 327 21.24 7.65 4.45
C SER A 327 22.45 7.44 5.36
N ILE A 328 23.04 6.24 5.33
CA ILE A 328 24.33 6.00 5.97
C ILE A 328 25.44 6.83 5.34
N ILE A 329 25.37 7.10 4.03
CA ILE A 329 26.38 7.89 3.32
C ILE A 329 26.34 9.33 3.81
N ALA A 330 25.16 9.94 3.89
CA ALA A 330 25.02 11.30 4.39
C ALA A 330 25.43 11.42 5.87
N VAL A 331 25.03 10.44 6.69
CA VAL A 331 25.40 10.39 8.12
C VAL A 331 26.91 10.27 8.29
N LEU A 332 27.59 9.39 7.56
CA LEU A 332 29.03 9.23 7.64
C LEU A 332 29.79 10.44 7.09
N ALA A 333 29.29 11.05 6.01
CA ALA A 333 29.87 12.27 5.44
C ALA A 333 29.85 13.44 6.45
N GLN A 334 28.77 13.56 7.22
CA GLN A 334 28.61 14.63 8.22
C GLN A 334 29.10 14.26 9.62
N THR A 335 29.60 13.04 9.83
CA THR A 335 30.09 12.62 11.15
C THR A 335 31.33 13.45 11.54
N ALA A 336 31.34 13.96 12.77
CA ALA A 336 32.47 14.76 13.23
C ALA A 336 33.73 13.90 13.43
N THR A 337 34.91 14.53 13.34
CA THR A 337 36.19 13.83 13.47
C THR A 337 36.25 13.11 14.82
N GLY A 338 36.66 11.84 14.82
CA GLY A 338 36.75 11.03 16.04
C GLY A 338 35.43 10.44 16.55
N LYS A 339 34.27 10.79 15.94
CA LYS A 339 32.94 10.31 16.39
C LYS A 339 32.39 9.12 15.58
N TYR A 340 33.12 8.65 14.55
CA TYR A 340 32.71 7.56 13.65
C TYR A 340 32.34 6.26 14.37
N PHE A 341 33.13 5.85 15.37
CA PHE A 341 32.88 4.61 16.09
C PHE A 341 31.51 4.64 16.79
N ALA A 342 31.22 5.72 17.52
CA ALA A 342 29.95 5.91 18.21
C ALA A 342 28.77 5.92 17.23
N VAL A 343 28.89 6.68 16.12
CA VAL A 343 27.83 6.79 15.11
C VAL A 343 27.57 5.45 14.43
N ILE A 344 28.59 4.76 13.94
CA ILE A 344 28.44 3.45 13.27
C ILE A 344 27.82 2.43 14.23
N LEU A 345 28.32 2.37 15.47
CA LEU A 345 27.80 1.46 16.47
C LEU A 345 26.32 1.76 16.79
N SER A 346 25.96 3.05 16.88
CA SER A 346 24.57 3.46 17.10
C SER A 346 23.64 2.97 15.98
N VAL A 347 24.07 3.03 14.73
CA VAL A 347 23.29 2.53 13.57
C VAL A 347 23.10 1.03 13.66
N ILE A 348 24.17 0.29 13.93
CA ILE A 348 24.14 -1.18 14.04
C ILE A 348 23.23 -1.62 15.18
N LEU A 349 23.38 -1.02 16.37
CA LEU A 349 22.57 -1.39 17.54
C LEU A 349 21.10 -1.00 17.36
N SER A 350 20.81 0.16 16.76
CA SER A 350 19.44 0.57 16.43
C SER A 350 18.77 -0.40 15.46
N ALA A 351 19.49 -0.82 14.42
CA ALA A 351 19.01 -1.80 13.46
C ALA A 351 18.79 -3.16 14.10
N ALA A 352 19.72 -3.63 14.92
CA ALA A 352 19.62 -4.91 15.63
C ALA A 352 18.40 -4.93 16.56
N VAL A 353 18.22 -3.91 17.40
CA VAL A 353 17.08 -3.85 18.34
C VAL A 353 15.76 -3.79 17.58
N THR A 354 15.66 -2.93 16.55
CA THR A 354 14.42 -2.84 15.75
C THR A 354 14.12 -4.15 15.03
N PHE A 355 15.14 -4.79 14.47
CA PHE A 355 15.01 -6.08 13.80
C PHE A 355 14.49 -7.15 14.76
N LEU A 356 15.07 -7.27 15.95
CA LEU A 356 14.69 -8.29 16.93
C LEU A 356 13.24 -8.11 17.41
N ILE A 357 12.86 -6.88 17.79
CA ILE A 357 11.49 -6.58 18.24
C ILE A 357 10.50 -6.83 17.09
N SER A 358 10.82 -6.34 15.88
CA SER A 358 9.97 -6.53 14.70
C SER A 358 9.83 -8.01 14.32
N ALA A 359 10.91 -8.78 14.36
CA ALA A 359 10.91 -10.21 14.07
C ALA A 359 9.99 -10.98 15.04
N ILE A 360 10.03 -10.65 16.34
CA ILE A 360 9.14 -11.24 17.34
C ILE A 360 7.68 -10.90 17.01
N ILE A 361 7.37 -9.63 16.76
CA ILE A 361 6.02 -9.17 16.43
C ILE A 361 5.48 -9.86 15.17
N LEU A 362 6.26 -9.86 14.08
CA LEU A 362 5.87 -10.44 12.78
C LEU A 362 5.66 -11.95 12.90
N ARG A 363 6.54 -12.67 13.61
CA ARG A 363 6.38 -14.11 13.83
C ARG A 363 5.16 -14.42 14.69
N ALA A 364 4.91 -13.64 15.74
CA ALA A 364 3.77 -13.83 16.63
C ALA A 364 2.43 -13.58 15.93
N SER A 365 2.36 -12.62 15.00
CA SER A 365 1.12 -12.32 14.28
C SER A 365 0.92 -13.11 12.99
N ARG A 366 1.93 -13.84 12.50
CA ARG A 366 1.94 -14.49 11.18
C ARG A 366 0.68 -15.29 10.84
N LYS A 367 0.19 -16.13 11.76
CA LYS A 367 -1.01 -16.95 11.54
C LYS A 367 -2.26 -16.09 11.30
N ARG A 368 -2.42 -15.02 12.09
CA ARG A 368 -3.53 -14.07 11.95
C ARG A 368 -3.42 -13.28 10.66
N ASP A 369 -2.21 -12.92 10.26
CA ASP A 369 -1.99 -12.10 9.07
C ASP A 369 -2.24 -12.87 7.78
N LEU A 370 -1.87 -14.14 7.74
CA LEU A 370 -2.23 -15.05 6.63
C LEU A 370 -3.74 -15.22 6.52
N ALA A 371 -4.44 -15.37 7.65
CA ALA A 371 -5.90 -15.44 7.66
C ALA A 371 -6.56 -14.12 7.24
N ALA A 372 -6.01 -12.98 7.64
CA ALA A 372 -6.49 -11.67 7.22
C ALA A 372 -6.30 -11.44 5.73
N MET A 373 -5.14 -11.82 5.17
CA MET A 373 -4.88 -11.73 3.73
C MET A 373 -5.91 -12.54 2.92
N ALA A 374 -6.16 -13.79 3.32
CA ALA A 374 -7.19 -14.62 2.70
C ALA A 374 -8.58 -13.96 2.77
N ALA A 375 -8.94 -13.38 3.91
CA ALA A 375 -10.22 -12.69 4.08
C ALA A 375 -10.34 -11.38 3.28
N THR A 376 -9.24 -10.65 3.03
CA THR A 376 -9.26 -9.47 2.14
C THR A 376 -9.41 -9.84 0.68
N ASP A 377 -8.81 -10.95 0.22
CA ASP A 377 -9.03 -11.47 -1.12
C ASP A 377 -10.51 -11.87 -1.30
N ASP A 378 -11.10 -12.49 -0.27
CA ASP A 378 -12.54 -12.82 -0.23
C ASP A 378 -13.44 -11.56 -0.19
N ALA A 379 -13.06 -10.54 0.59
CA ALA A 379 -13.81 -9.28 0.70
C ALA A 379 -13.74 -8.43 -0.58
N PHE A 380 -12.61 -8.49 -1.31
CA PHE A 380 -12.48 -7.89 -2.63
C PHE A 380 -13.46 -8.57 -3.62
N GLY A 381 -13.56 -9.90 -3.57
CA GLY A 381 -14.59 -10.66 -4.30
C GLY A 381 -16.03 -10.27 -3.92
N ALA A 382 -16.30 -10.03 -2.63
CA ALA A 382 -17.61 -9.60 -2.15
C ALA A 382 -17.97 -8.15 -2.57
N ALA A 383 -17.00 -7.23 -2.59
CA ALA A 383 -17.19 -5.84 -3.01
C ALA A 383 -17.54 -5.73 -4.50
N ILE A 384 -16.98 -6.61 -5.33
CA ILE A 384 -17.31 -6.74 -6.75
C ILE A 384 -18.77 -7.19 -6.90
N THR A 385 -19.19 -8.17 -6.08
CA THR A 385 -20.56 -8.68 -6.06
C THR A 385 -21.59 -7.63 -5.62
N GLN A 386 -21.24 -6.79 -4.63
CA GLN A 386 -22.11 -5.71 -4.14
C GLN A 386 -22.23 -4.54 -5.12
N THR A 387 -21.18 -4.26 -5.89
CA THR A 387 -21.16 -3.22 -6.93
C THR A 387 -22.08 -3.57 -8.11
N GLU A 388 -22.27 -4.86 -8.39
CA GLU A 388 -23.21 -5.35 -9.41
C GLU A 388 -24.66 -5.27 -8.95
N ALA A 389 -24.93 -5.52 -7.67
CA ALA A 389 -26.27 -5.41 -7.08
C ALA A 389 -26.78 -3.96 -7.03
N ALA A 390 -25.90 -2.99 -6.76
CA ALA A 390 -26.27 -1.57 -6.68
C ALA A 390 -26.52 -0.91 -8.05
N LYS A 391 -26.08 -1.52 -9.16
CA LYS A 391 -26.19 -0.94 -10.52
C LYS A 391 -27.41 -1.41 -11.32
N GLY A 392 -28.23 -2.34 -10.79
CA GLY A 392 -29.48 -2.79 -11.43
C GLY A 392 -29.34 -3.45 -12.81
N LYS A 393 -28.12 -3.54 -13.35
CA LYS A 393 -27.73 -4.25 -14.56
C LYS A 393 -26.32 -4.80 -14.37
N SER A 394 -26.17 -6.09 -14.64
CA SER A 394 -24.87 -6.76 -14.74
C SER A 394 -24.08 -6.15 -15.90
N SER A 395 -22.89 -5.61 -15.63
CA SER A 395 -21.95 -5.24 -16.70
C SER A 395 -20.88 -6.31 -16.81
N ASP A 396 -20.74 -6.89 -18.00
CA ASP A 396 -19.84 -8.02 -18.29
C ASP A 396 -18.37 -7.78 -17.91
N ALA A 397 -17.93 -6.52 -17.83
CA ALA A 397 -16.57 -6.14 -17.46
C ALA A 397 -16.13 -6.53 -16.02
N LEU A 398 -17.04 -6.98 -15.15
CA LEU A 398 -16.75 -7.40 -13.77
C LEU A 398 -16.84 -8.92 -13.55
N GLY A 399 -17.29 -9.69 -14.54
CA GLY A 399 -17.50 -11.14 -14.42
C GLY A 399 -16.23 -11.96 -14.19
N GLY A 400 -15.06 -11.45 -14.59
CA GLY A 400 -13.77 -12.15 -14.47
C GLY A 400 -13.27 -12.38 -13.03
N LEU A 401 -13.90 -11.78 -12.03
CA LEU A 401 -13.51 -11.85 -10.61
C LEU A 401 -14.39 -12.77 -9.76
N ARG A 402 -15.43 -13.39 -10.34
CA ARG A 402 -16.40 -14.25 -9.60
C ARG A 402 -16.00 -15.72 -9.42
N ALA A 403 -14.92 -16.23 -10.02
CA ALA A 403 -14.67 -17.68 -10.04
C ALA A 403 -13.98 -18.20 -8.76
N GLY A 404 -14.74 -18.37 -7.68
CA GLY A 404 -14.23 -18.90 -6.42
C GLY A 404 -15.24 -19.35 -5.34
N ALA A 405 -16.42 -19.92 -5.68
CA ALA A 405 -17.18 -20.80 -4.77
C ALA A 405 -18.40 -21.48 -5.46
N ALA A 406 -18.34 -22.83 -5.57
CA ALA A 406 -19.37 -23.91 -5.60
C ALA A 406 -20.82 -23.66 -6.13
N THR A 407 -21.55 -24.54 -6.83
CA THR A 407 -21.42 -25.88 -7.47
C THR A 407 -22.77 -26.19 -8.15
N ALA A 408 -22.82 -26.82 -9.33
CA ALA A 408 -23.78 -27.88 -9.70
C ALA A 408 -23.38 -28.56 -11.04
N PRO A 409 -23.60 -29.88 -11.21
CA PRO A 409 -23.12 -30.64 -12.35
C PRO A 409 -24.16 -30.64 -13.49
N GLY A 410 -23.76 -30.26 -14.70
CA GLY A 410 -24.62 -30.39 -15.87
C GLY A 410 -24.08 -29.65 -17.07
N GLY A 411 -23.60 -30.40 -18.06
CA GLY A 411 -23.12 -29.86 -19.34
C GLY A 411 -22.17 -30.82 -19.99
N GLY A 412 -22.72 -31.89 -20.57
CA GLY A 412 -21.97 -32.84 -21.38
C GLY A 412 -21.29 -32.17 -22.56
N ILE A 413 -20.25 -32.82 -23.07
CA ILE A 413 -19.63 -32.49 -24.35
C ILE A 413 -20.72 -32.70 -25.42
N GLU A 414 -21.31 -31.62 -25.93
CA GLU A 414 -22.05 -31.73 -27.18
C GLU A 414 -21.04 -31.86 -28.33
N PRO A 415 -21.16 -32.92 -29.16
CA PRO A 415 -20.26 -33.12 -30.29
C PRO A 415 -20.67 -32.15 -31.40
N ALA A 416 -20.02 -30.99 -31.47
CA ALA A 416 -20.10 -30.12 -32.62
C ALA A 416 -18.85 -30.35 -33.50
N VAL A 417 -19.08 -31.09 -34.58
CA VAL A 417 -18.30 -31.16 -35.83
C VAL A 417 -16.78 -31.28 -35.65
N MET A 418 -16.29 -32.53 -35.76
CA MET A 418 -14.88 -32.79 -36.05
C MET A 418 -14.52 -32.13 -37.39
N THR A 419 -13.96 -30.92 -37.34
CA THR A 419 -13.10 -30.44 -38.41
C THR A 419 -11.74 -31.09 -38.24
N GLU A 420 -11.27 -31.76 -39.28
CA GLU A 420 -9.96 -32.41 -39.47
C GLU A 420 -8.77 -31.41 -39.41
N ARG A 421 -8.83 -30.39 -38.53
CA ARG A 421 -7.83 -29.35 -38.42
C ARG A 421 -6.96 -29.62 -37.20
N GLU A 422 -5.67 -29.76 -37.46
CA GLU A 422 -4.64 -29.91 -36.44
C GLU A 422 -4.59 -28.66 -35.56
N ILE A 423 -4.69 -28.85 -34.24
CA ILE A 423 -4.77 -27.74 -33.27
C ILE A 423 -3.37 -27.21 -32.98
N ASN A 424 -3.01 -26.09 -33.60
CA ASN A 424 -1.70 -25.46 -33.42
C ASN A 424 -1.78 -24.19 -32.57
N ASN A 425 -2.92 -23.49 -32.55
CA ASN A 425 -3.08 -22.25 -31.80
C ASN A 425 -4.26 -22.29 -30.83
N ILE A 426 -3.93 -22.34 -29.53
CA ILE A 426 -4.88 -22.40 -28.42
C ILE A 426 -4.98 -21.03 -27.76
N VAL A 427 -6.19 -20.49 -27.69
CA VAL A 427 -6.47 -19.16 -27.11
C VAL A 427 -7.34 -19.28 -25.87
N PHE A 428 -6.84 -18.79 -24.75
CA PHE A 428 -7.65 -18.55 -23.56
C PHE A 428 -8.34 -17.19 -23.67
N ALA A 429 -9.66 -17.19 -23.77
CA ALA A 429 -10.44 -15.98 -23.93
C ALA A 429 -11.23 -15.61 -22.67
N CYS A 430 -11.07 -14.38 -22.21
CA CYS A 430 -11.92 -13.76 -21.19
C CYS A 430 -12.30 -12.34 -21.62
N ASP A 431 -13.22 -11.67 -20.91
CA ASP A 431 -13.76 -10.38 -21.38
C ASP A 431 -12.68 -9.29 -21.53
N ALA A 432 -11.74 -9.20 -20.57
CA ALA A 432 -10.65 -8.21 -20.59
C ALA A 432 -9.31 -8.73 -21.13
N GLY A 433 -9.18 -10.05 -21.38
CA GLY A 433 -7.92 -10.66 -21.83
C GLY A 433 -6.79 -10.69 -20.81
N MET A 434 -7.02 -10.34 -19.54
CA MET A 434 -6.01 -10.35 -18.47
C MET A 434 -6.52 -11.09 -17.22
N GLY A 435 -5.61 -11.56 -16.35
CA GLY A 435 -5.95 -12.23 -15.08
C GLY A 435 -5.97 -13.76 -15.16
N SER A 436 -7.10 -14.38 -14.81
CA SER A 436 -7.24 -15.84 -14.69
C SER A 436 -7.01 -16.61 -16.00
N SER A 437 -7.32 -16.02 -17.15
CA SER A 437 -7.05 -16.58 -18.49
C SER A 437 -5.54 -16.64 -18.81
N ALA A 438 -4.75 -15.66 -18.35
CA ALA A 438 -3.29 -15.66 -18.52
C ALA A 438 -2.63 -16.74 -17.65
N MET A 439 -3.18 -16.98 -16.45
CA MET A 439 -2.72 -18.06 -15.58
C MET A 439 -3.09 -19.44 -16.15
N GLY A 440 -4.32 -19.62 -16.65
CA GLY A 440 -4.74 -20.86 -17.34
C GLY A 440 -3.90 -21.16 -18.58
N ALA A 441 -3.62 -20.14 -19.40
CA ALA A 441 -2.72 -20.26 -20.55
C ALA A 441 -1.31 -20.71 -20.13
N SER A 442 -0.80 -20.19 -19.01
CA SER A 442 0.50 -20.59 -18.47
C SER A 442 0.50 -22.04 -17.96
N VAL A 443 -0.59 -22.49 -17.31
CA VAL A 443 -0.75 -23.87 -16.84
C VAL A 443 -0.81 -24.85 -18.02
N LEU A 444 -1.64 -24.60 -19.03
CA LEU A 444 -1.76 -25.48 -20.19
C LEU A 444 -0.46 -25.51 -21.01
N ARG A 445 0.19 -24.35 -21.20
CA ARG A 445 1.51 -24.28 -21.87
C ARG A 445 2.55 -25.15 -21.18
N ASN A 446 2.58 -25.13 -19.84
CA ASN A 446 3.47 -25.99 -19.07
C ASN A 446 3.11 -27.49 -19.19
N LYS A 447 1.82 -27.83 -19.31
CA LYS A 447 1.38 -29.23 -19.51
C LYS A 447 1.72 -29.75 -20.91
N ILE A 448 1.48 -28.97 -21.96
CA ILE A 448 1.86 -29.29 -23.35
C ILE A 448 3.39 -29.47 -23.46
N LYS A 449 4.17 -28.58 -22.85
CA LYS A 449 5.63 -28.70 -22.82
C LYS A 449 6.10 -29.95 -22.07
N LYS A 450 5.49 -30.30 -20.93
CA LYS A 450 5.78 -31.53 -20.19
C LYS A 450 5.36 -32.80 -20.95
N ALA A 451 4.34 -32.69 -21.79
CA ALA A 451 3.86 -33.77 -22.65
C ALA A 451 4.76 -34.02 -23.87
N GLY A 452 5.77 -33.19 -24.12
CA GLY A 452 6.72 -33.32 -25.23
C GLY A 452 6.16 -32.89 -26.59
N ILE A 453 5.09 -32.10 -26.60
CA ILE A 453 4.43 -31.63 -27.82
C ILE A 453 5.07 -30.30 -28.23
N GLU A 454 5.61 -30.25 -29.44
CA GLU A 454 6.21 -29.05 -30.04
C GLU A 454 5.29 -28.47 -31.12
N GLY A 455 5.45 -27.20 -31.50
CA GLY A 455 4.64 -26.54 -32.53
C GLY A 455 3.34 -25.87 -32.05
N VAL A 456 2.88 -26.15 -30.82
CA VAL A 456 1.62 -25.60 -30.29
C VAL A 456 1.82 -24.29 -29.54
N THR A 457 1.09 -23.26 -29.96
CA THR A 457 1.08 -21.92 -29.34
C THR A 457 -0.11 -21.78 -28.40
N VAL A 458 0.15 -21.33 -27.15
CA VAL A 458 -0.91 -21.10 -26.15
C VAL A 458 -0.86 -19.65 -25.66
N VAL A 459 -1.87 -18.86 -25.99
CA VAL A 459 -1.95 -17.42 -25.67
C VAL A 459 -3.26 -17.07 -24.97
N ASN A 460 -3.33 -15.88 -24.37
CA ASN A 460 -4.57 -15.32 -23.85
C ASN A 460 -4.94 -14.05 -24.62
N LYS A 461 -6.23 -13.88 -24.92
CA LYS A 461 -6.77 -12.68 -25.59
C LYS A 461 -8.08 -12.25 -24.94
N ALA A 462 -8.44 -10.98 -25.13
CA ALA A 462 -9.80 -10.53 -24.86
C ALA A 462 -10.76 -11.12 -25.89
N ILE A 463 -12.00 -11.45 -25.53
CA ILE A 463 -13.00 -12.00 -26.47
C ILE A 463 -13.21 -11.05 -27.65
N ALA A 464 -13.22 -9.74 -27.41
CA ALA A 464 -13.33 -8.71 -28.45
C ALA A 464 -12.17 -8.75 -29.48
N ASN A 465 -11.04 -9.35 -29.12
CA ASN A 465 -9.83 -9.44 -29.93
C ASN A 465 -9.59 -10.87 -30.47
N LEU A 466 -10.59 -11.75 -30.39
CA LEU A 466 -10.52 -13.05 -31.05
C LEU A 466 -10.54 -12.86 -32.57
N ASP A 467 -9.64 -13.59 -33.23
CA ASP A 467 -9.50 -13.61 -34.68
C ASP A 467 -9.65 -15.05 -35.19
N ALA A 468 -9.68 -15.21 -36.51
CA ALA A 468 -9.82 -16.52 -37.16
C ALA A 468 -8.55 -17.40 -37.06
N SER A 469 -7.49 -16.96 -36.38
CA SER A 469 -6.25 -17.71 -36.22
C SER A 469 -6.28 -18.71 -35.06
N ALA A 470 -7.32 -18.67 -34.22
CA ALA A 470 -7.49 -19.59 -33.11
C ALA A 470 -8.11 -20.91 -33.59
N ASP A 471 -7.42 -22.03 -33.37
CA ASP A 471 -7.94 -23.37 -33.68
C ASP A 471 -8.80 -23.91 -32.53
N LEU A 472 -8.38 -23.63 -31.28
CA LEU A 472 -9.11 -24.01 -30.07
C LEU A 472 -9.19 -22.83 -29.10
N ILE A 473 -10.39 -22.54 -28.61
CA ILE A 473 -10.69 -21.45 -27.68
C ILE A 473 -11.17 -22.02 -26.36
N ILE A 474 -10.48 -21.67 -25.28
CA ILE A 474 -10.86 -22.05 -23.91
C ILE A 474 -11.45 -20.84 -23.21
N THR A 475 -12.70 -20.97 -22.79
CA THR A 475 -13.47 -19.91 -22.11
C THR A 475 -14.12 -20.45 -20.84
N GLN A 476 -14.54 -19.57 -19.95
CA GLN A 476 -15.47 -19.98 -18.89
C GLN A 476 -16.85 -20.25 -19.51
N ASN A 477 -17.64 -21.15 -18.91
CA ASN A 477 -18.96 -21.55 -19.43
C ASN A 477 -19.84 -20.34 -19.80
N GLN A 478 -19.83 -19.29 -18.98
CA GLN A 478 -20.64 -18.07 -19.17
C GLN A 478 -20.22 -17.21 -20.36
N LEU A 479 -19.02 -17.45 -20.92
CA LEU A 479 -18.42 -16.66 -21.99
C LEU A 479 -18.32 -17.43 -23.32
N THR A 480 -18.59 -18.74 -23.31
CA THR A 480 -18.44 -19.60 -24.48
C THR A 480 -19.36 -19.17 -25.63
N ASP A 481 -20.62 -18.83 -25.36
CA ASP A 481 -21.55 -18.43 -26.41
C ASP A 481 -21.13 -17.12 -27.09
N ARG A 482 -20.58 -16.18 -26.31
CA ARG A 482 -20.04 -14.92 -26.84
C ARG A 482 -18.77 -15.15 -27.66
N ALA A 483 -17.90 -16.06 -27.23
CA ALA A 483 -16.71 -16.43 -28.00
C ALA A 483 -17.07 -17.16 -29.31
N ARG A 484 -18.11 -18.02 -29.30
CA ARG A 484 -18.63 -18.68 -30.50
C ARG A 484 -19.15 -17.69 -31.54
N GLN A 485 -19.80 -16.61 -31.11
CA GLN A 485 -20.24 -15.56 -32.02
C GLN A 485 -19.07 -14.84 -32.70
N GLN A 486 -17.96 -14.64 -31.97
CA GLN A 486 -16.78 -13.93 -32.49
C GLN A 486 -15.87 -14.82 -33.36
N ALA A 487 -15.73 -16.10 -32.99
CA ALA A 487 -14.88 -17.07 -33.68
C ALA A 487 -15.64 -18.40 -33.86
N PRO A 488 -16.60 -18.46 -34.81
CA PRO A 488 -17.49 -19.61 -34.96
C PRO A 488 -16.79 -20.87 -35.48
N ASN A 489 -15.64 -20.71 -36.14
CA ASN A 489 -14.92 -21.81 -36.80
C ASN A 489 -13.86 -22.48 -35.91
N ALA A 490 -13.68 -22.02 -34.67
CA ALA A 490 -12.73 -22.60 -33.71
C ALA A 490 -13.40 -23.68 -32.86
N VAL A 491 -12.63 -24.63 -32.32
CA VAL A 491 -13.12 -25.60 -31.33
C VAL A 491 -13.29 -24.88 -29.99
N HIS A 492 -14.47 -24.93 -29.38
CA HIS A 492 -14.74 -24.24 -28.11
C HIS A 492 -14.78 -25.20 -26.93
N VAL A 493 -13.93 -24.97 -25.93
CA VAL A 493 -13.90 -25.73 -24.68
C VAL A 493 -14.28 -24.83 -23.51
N SER A 494 -15.37 -25.18 -22.83
CA SER A 494 -15.86 -24.46 -21.66
C SER A 494 -15.32 -25.07 -20.37
N VAL A 495 -14.77 -24.23 -19.49
CA VAL A 495 -14.25 -24.65 -18.16
C VAL A 495 -14.92 -23.87 -17.03
N ASP A 496 -15.00 -24.47 -15.84
CA ASP A 496 -15.55 -23.79 -14.67
C ASP A 496 -14.57 -22.77 -14.08
N ASN A 497 -13.27 -23.10 -14.10
CA ASN A 497 -12.20 -22.23 -13.62
C ASN A 497 -10.93 -22.45 -14.47
N PHE A 498 -10.20 -21.37 -14.72
CA PHE A 498 -8.95 -21.40 -15.47
C PHE A 498 -7.76 -22.01 -14.72
N MET A 499 -7.85 -22.11 -13.39
CA MET A 499 -6.71 -22.56 -12.57
C MET A 499 -6.64 -24.08 -12.43
N ASN A 500 -7.78 -24.75 -12.29
CA ASN A 500 -7.88 -26.19 -12.03
C ASN A 500 -9.08 -26.77 -12.77
N SER A 501 -8.90 -27.15 -14.03
CA SER A 501 -9.91 -27.85 -14.82
C SER A 501 -9.40 -29.23 -15.23
N PRO A 502 -10.14 -30.33 -14.95
CA PRO A 502 -9.78 -31.67 -15.44
C PRO A 502 -9.77 -31.73 -16.97
N LYS A 503 -10.52 -30.84 -17.64
CA LYS A 503 -10.58 -30.73 -19.11
C LYS A 503 -9.23 -30.36 -19.76
N TYR A 504 -8.24 -29.90 -18.98
CA TYR A 504 -6.91 -29.62 -19.54
C TYR A 504 -6.16 -30.88 -19.89
N GLU A 505 -6.37 -31.98 -19.17
CA GLU A 505 -5.78 -33.26 -19.56
C GLU A 505 -6.44 -33.76 -20.85
N GLU A 506 -7.76 -33.63 -20.97
CA GLU A 506 -8.51 -33.98 -22.19
C GLU A 506 -8.02 -33.18 -23.41
N VAL A 507 -7.78 -31.87 -23.26
CA VAL A 507 -7.22 -31.04 -24.35
C VAL A 507 -5.78 -31.44 -24.67
N VAL A 508 -4.95 -31.74 -23.67
CA VAL A 508 -3.57 -32.18 -23.90
C VAL A 508 -3.54 -33.53 -24.61
N ASP A 509 -4.40 -34.47 -24.25
CA ASP A 509 -4.48 -35.78 -24.89
C ASP A 509 -5.04 -35.68 -26.31
N LEU A 510 -6.06 -34.84 -26.55
CA LEU A 510 -6.56 -34.56 -27.90
C LEU A 510 -5.47 -34.00 -28.81
N VAL A 511 -4.74 -32.98 -28.34
CA VAL A 511 -3.63 -32.37 -29.10
C VAL A 511 -2.50 -33.39 -29.30
N ARG A 512 -2.20 -34.21 -28.29
CA ARG A 512 -1.19 -35.27 -28.38
C ARG A 512 -1.55 -36.33 -29.40
N GLU A 513 -2.80 -36.77 -29.48
CA GLU A 513 -3.25 -37.76 -30.45
C GLU A 513 -3.12 -37.21 -31.88
N GLN A 514 -3.53 -35.97 -32.11
CA GLN A 514 -3.38 -35.31 -33.42
C GLN A 514 -1.91 -35.17 -33.87
N HIS A 515 -1.00 -34.88 -32.94
CA HIS A 515 0.43 -34.70 -33.24
C HIS A 515 1.25 -36.01 -33.20
N LYS A 516 0.64 -37.14 -32.80
CA LYS A 516 1.26 -38.48 -32.86
C LYS A 516 1.01 -39.18 -34.18
N ASP A 517 -0.13 -38.92 -34.82
CA ASP A 517 -0.50 -39.52 -36.11
C ASP A 517 0.08 -38.77 -37.32
N GLY A 518 0.78 -37.65 -37.09
CA GLY A 518 1.48 -36.85 -38.11
C GLY A 518 3.01 -37.02 -38.15
N ALA A 519 3.57 -37.98 -37.40
CA ALA A 519 5.01 -38.30 -37.36
C ALA A 519 5.39 -39.51 -38.22
#